data_AF-A0A803PGT1-F1
#
_entry.id   AF-A0A803PGT1-F1
#
_cell.length_a   1.000
_cell.length_b   1.000
_cell.length_c   1.000
_cell.angle_alpha   90.00
_cell.angle_beta   90.00
_cell.angle_gamma   90.00
#
_symmetry.space_group_name_H-M   'P 1'
#
loop_
_entity.id
_entity.type
_entity.pdbx_description
1 polymer ?
#
loop_
_entity_poly.entity_id
_entity_poly.type
_entity_poly.pdbx_seq_one_letter_code
_entity_poly.pdbx_strand_id
1 'polypeptide(L)'
;MAKMAKLIQQPIIPSSSSTNDFLFLSTPFNNTRLSAAFPRPPEIQWKKELCNTVQLIGIVGVPVEIKHLPSGKVVAWTRLAVKKSSTDTSWINLTFWDELANIASQHVEKGQQIYVSGRLISDTVESDDGKQQTYYKVVVQQLNFVEKNFSSGSDSTTIPGRKFGNANANSDETVEQLWQAYFANPVEWWDNRRNKRNPKYPDFKHKDTGEALWIEGRSNPPWVKSQLAILDSRMGSFNDQDSSRMDSNLVVGENFSLF
;
A
#
# COMPACT_ATOMS: atom_id res chain seq x y z
N MET A 1 -69.55 15.73 10.69
CA MET A 1 -68.97 16.17 11.99
C MET A 1 -67.54 16.65 11.76
N ALA A 2 -67.11 17.60 12.58
CA ALA A 2 -66.18 18.69 12.25
C ALA A 2 -64.69 18.34 12.09
N LYS A 3 -64.05 19.08 11.16
CA LYS A 3 -62.61 19.39 11.11
C LYS A 3 -62.22 20.28 12.30
N MET A 4 -61.02 20.09 12.84
CA MET A 4 -60.32 21.09 13.66
C MET A 4 -58.84 21.11 13.29
N ALA A 5 -58.44 22.21 12.64
CA ALA A 5 -57.06 22.64 12.45
C ALA A 5 -56.64 23.49 13.65
N LYS A 6 -55.35 23.48 14.02
CA LYS A 6 -54.80 24.48 14.93
C LYS A 6 -53.51 25.08 14.36
N LEU A 7 -53.63 26.36 14.07
CA LEU A 7 -52.64 27.34 13.61
C LEU A 7 -52.19 28.15 14.84
N ILE A 8 -50.88 28.25 15.14
CA ILE A 8 -50.29 29.25 16.05
C ILE A 8 -48.86 29.52 15.54
N GLN A 9 -48.64 30.59 14.77
CA GLN A 9 -48.19 31.96 15.15
C GLN A 9 -46.69 32.09 15.47
N GLN A 10 -45.97 32.80 14.61
CA GLN A 10 -44.57 33.25 14.79
C GLN A 10 -44.54 34.53 15.62
N PRO A 11 -43.49 34.81 16.43
CA PRO A 11 -43.28 36.12 17.00
C PRO A 11 -42.37 37.02 16.14
N ILE A 12 -42.73 38.30 16.22
CA ILE A 12 -42.31 39.50 15.51
C ILE A 12 -40.91 39.98 15.92
N ILE A 13 -40.16 40.52 14.96
CA ILE A 13 -38.90 41.25 15.13
C ILE A 13 -39.21 42.72 15.53
N PRO A 14 -38.47 43.35 16.46
CA PRO A 14 -38.37 44.80 16.50
C PRO A 14 -37.04 45.30 15.92
N SER A 15 -37.15 46.32 15.08
CA SER A 15 -36.08 47.16 14.52
C SER A 15 -35.72 48.32 15.48
N SER A 16 -34.43 48.69 15.58
CA SER A 16 -33.92 50.05 15.28
C SER A 16 -32.52 50.36 15.88
N SER A 17 -31.71 50.99 15.02
CA SER A 17 -30.68 52.03 15.20
C SER A 17 -29.65 52.04 16.35
N SER A 18 -28.38 51.92 15.93
CA SER A 18 -27.17 52.71 16.25
C SER A 18 -27.19 53.66 17.46
N THR A 19 -26.25 53.46 18.39
CA THR A 19 -25.35 54.52 18.91
C THR A 19 -24.07 53.86 19.43
N ASN A 20 -22.91 54.44 19.08
CA ASN A 20 -21.60 54.10 19.66
C ASN A 20 -21.56 54.57 21.12
N ASP A 21 -21.13 53.72 22.04
CA ASP A 21 -20.50 54.17 23.29
C ASP A 21 -19.39 53.20 23.70
N PHE A 22 -18.16 53.71 23.56
CA PHE A 22 -16.95 53.14 24.14
C PHE A 22 -16.98 53.40 25.65
N LEU A 23 -17.16 52.35 26.46
CA LEU A 23 -16.66 52.33 27.84
C LEU A 23 -16.07 50.96 28.17
N PHE A 24 -14.78 51.00 28.45
CA PHE A 24 -13.98 49.90 28.97
C PHE A 24 -14.58 49.39 30.29
N LEU A 25 -15.00 48.13 30.33
CA LEU A 25 -15.03 47.35 31.56
C LEU A 25 -14.08 46.17 31.39
N SER A 26 -12.94 46.30 32.07
CA SER A 26 -11.98 45.25 32.34
C SER A 26 -12.69 44.00 32.86
N THR A 27 -12.66 42.93 32.06
CA THR A 27 -12.95 41.59 32.57
C THR A 27 -11.81 41.19 33.52
N PRO A 28 -12.11 40.81 34.78
CA PRO A 28 -11.07 40.24 35.62
C PRO A 28 -10.69 38.87 35.05
N PHE A 29 -9.38 38.67 34.92
CA PHE A 29 -8.75 37.39 34.66
C PHE A 29 -9.27 36.34 35.66
N ASN A 30 -9.99 35.34 35.15
CA ASN A 30 -10.02 34.02 35.77
C ASN A 30 -9.48 33.02 34.77
N ASN A 31 -8.15 33.02 34.70
CA ASN A 31 -7.37 32.04 33.97
C ASN A 31 -7.12 30.85 34.91
N THR A 32 -7.96 29.83 34.82
CA THR A 32 -7.62 28.46 35.28
C THR A 32 -8.60 27.45 34.69
N ARG A 33 -8.77 27.48 33.35
CA ARG A 33 -8.98 26.20 32.67
C ARG A 33 -7.60 25.56 32.60
N LEU A 34 -7.36 24.61 33.50
CA LEU A 34 -6.33 23.60 33.29
C LEU A 34 -6.48 23.14 31.83
N SER A 35 -5.49 23.47 31.02
CA SER A 35 -5.46 23.11 29.61
C SER A 35 -5.66 21.61 29.54
N ALA A 36 -6.83 21.16 29.11
CA ALA A 36 -7.01 19.75 28.81
C ALA A 36 -5.94 19.41 27.78
N ALA A 37 -5.02 18.52 28.13
CA ALA A 37 -3.93 18.10 27.25
C ALA A 37 -4.45 17.56 25.90
N PHE A 38 -5.74 17.24 25.83
CA PHE A 38 -6.47 16.82 24.65
C PHE A 38 -7.80 17.59 24.54
N PRO A 39 -7.89 18.64 23.70
CA PRO A 39 -9.15 19.37 23.47
C PRO A 39 -10.17 18.53 22.71
N ARG A 40 -11.47 18.78 22.92
CA ARG A 40 -12.55 18.14 22.15
C ARG A 40 -12.42 18.50 20.66
N PRO A 41 -12.50 17.51 19.73
CA PRO A 41 -12.49 17.79 18.29
C PRO A 41 -13.63 18.71 17.83
N PRO A 42 -13.45 19.49 16.75
CA PRO A 42 -14.50 20.35 16.20
C PRO A 42 -15.66 19.53 15.62
N GLU A 43 -16.86 20.09 15.68
CA GLU A 43 -18.06 19.50 15.07
C GLU A 43 -18.12 19.89 13.58
N ILE A 44 -18.34 18.89 12.72
CA ILE A 44 -18.51 19.09 11.28
C ILE A 44 -19.98 18.90 10.89
N GLN A 45 -20.46 19.67 9.93
CA GLN A 45 -21.78 19.45 9.33
C GLN A 45 -21.80 18.13 8.57
N TRP A 46 -22.90 17.38 8.70
CA TRP A 46 -23.05 16.13 7.98
C TRP A 46 -23.04 16.38 6.46
N LYS A 47 -22.24 15.58 5.75
CA LYS A 47 -22.09 15.63 4.30
C LYS A 47 -22.13 14.21 3.74
N LYS A 48 -22.96 13.98 2.74
CA LYS A 48 -23.19 12.64 2.14
C LYS A 48 -21.90 12.07 1.54
N GLU A 49 -21.04 12.91 1.02
CA GLU A 49 -19.73 12.57 0.46
C GLU A 49 -18.71 12.13 1.53
N LEU A 50 -18.96 12.41 2.81
CA LEU A 50 -18.09 12.01 3.92
C LEU A 50 -18.55 10.72 4.62
N CYS A 51 -19.77 10.24 4.35
CA CYS A 51 -20.37 9.21 5.19
C CYS A 51 -19.82 7.79 4.97
N ASN A 52 -19.36 7.48 3.76
CA ASN A 52 -18.75 6.20 3.42
C ASN A 52 -18.00 6.34 2.09
N THR A 53 -16.69 6.53 2.18
CA THR A 53 -15.80 6.57 1.03
C THR A 53 -14.52 5.83 1.39
N VAL A 54 -14.10 4.95 0.49
CA VAL A 54 -12.85 4.19 0.58
C VAL A 54 -12.04 4.51 -0.66
N GLN A 55 -10.78 4.91 -0.49
CA GLN A 55 -9.82 5.14 -1.58
C GLN A 55 -8.59 4.29 -1.31
N LEU A 56 -8.19 3.47 -2.27
CA LEU A 56 -7.10 2.52 -2.12
C LEU A 56 -6.24 2.49 -3.38
N ILE A 57 -4.92 2.38 -3.18
CA ILE A 57 -3.97 1.97 -4.20
C ILE A 57 -3.38 0.64 -3.76
N GLY A 58 -3.35 -0.34 -4.65
CA GLY A 58 -2.81 -1.65 -4.32
C GLY A 58 -2.54 -2.52 -5.54
N ILE A 59 -2.05 -3.72 -5.29
CA ILE A 59 -1.75 -4.72 -6.32
C ILE A 59 -2.87 -5.75 -6.38
N VAL A 60 -3.35 -6.05 -7.57
CA VAL A 60 -4.34 -7.10 -7.80
C VAL A 60 -3.70 -8.46 -7.52
N GLY A 61 -4.12 -9.18 -6.50
CA GLY A 61 -3.47 -10.45 -6.13
C GLY A 61 -4.11 -11.70 -6.74
N VAL A 62 -5.36 -11.60 -7.16
CA VAL A 62 -6.13 -12.69 -7.79
C VAL A 62 -6.69 -12.18 -9.11
N PRO A 63 -6.71 -12.98 -10.20
CA PRO A 63 -7.36 -12.57 -11.45
C PRO A 63 -8.80 -12.11 -11.21
N VAL A 64 -9.29 -11.19 -12.02
CA VAL A 64 -10.68 -10.74 -11.92
C VAL A 64 -11.60 -11.86 -12.39
N GLU A 65 -12.51 -12.27 -11.52
CA GLU A 65 -13.58 -13.22 -11.85
C GLU A 65 -14.86 -12.45 -12.17
N ILE A 66 -15.61 -12.89 -13.17
CA ILE A 66 -16.84 -12.24 -13.63
C ILE A 66 -18.01 -13.25 -13.70
N LYS A 67 -19.20 -12.78 -13.33
CA LYS A 67 -20.44 -13.55 -13.38
C LYS A 67 -21.59 -12.71 -13.91
N HIS A 68 -22.32 -13.27 -14.86
CA HIS A 68 -23.58 -12.72 -15.34
C HIS A 68 -24.72 -13.30 -14.51
N LEU A 69 -25.56 -12.43 -13.95
CA LEU A 69 -26.70 -12.84 -13.13
C LEU A 69 -27.96 -12.99 -14.00
N PRO A 70 -28.90 -13.87 -13.62
CA PRO A 70 -30.19 -14.02 -14.33
C PRO A 70 -31.01 -12.72 -14.41
N SER A 71 -30.74 -11.76 -13.53
CA SER A 71 -31.36 -10.43 -13.53
C SER A 71 -30.86 -9.51 -14.66
N GLY A 72 -29.89 -9.95 -15.46
CA GLY A 72 -29.22 -9.14 -16.48
C GLY A 72 -28.07 -8.28 -15.94
N LYS A 73 -27.89 -8.23 -14.62
CA LYS A 73 -26.74 -7.55 -13.99
C LYS A 73 -25.46 -8.35 -14.14
N VAL A 74 -24.34 -7.65 -14.16
CA VAL A 74 -23.01 -8.27 -14.20
C VAL A 74 -22.26 -7.91 -12.93
N VAL A 75 -21.54 -8.88 -12.37
CA VAL A 75 -20.70 -8.67 -11.19
C VAL A 75 -19.32 -9.25 -11.44
N ALA A 76 -18.30 -8.51 -11.06
CA ALA A 76 -16.93 -9.00 -11.03
C ALA A 76 -16.29 -8.76 -9.67
N TRP A 77 -15.33 -9.60 -9.29
CA TRP A 77 -14.62 -9.47 -8.02
C TRP A 77 -13.14 -9.84 -8.14
N THR A 78 -12.35 -9.27 -7.25
CA THR A 78 -10.93 -9.58 -7.07
C THR A 78 -10.48 -9.21 -5.66
N ARG A 79 -9.22 -9.47 -5.33
CA ARG A 79 -8.60 -9.13 -4.05
C ARG A 79 -7.42 -8.19 -4.25
N LEU A 80 -7.45 -7.05 -3.58
CA LEU A 80 -6.42 -6.02 -3.63
C LEU A 80 -5.48 -6.13 -2.44
N ALA A 81 -4.19 -6.28 -2.72
CA ALA A 81 -3.12 -6.17 -1.74
C ALA A 81 -2.78 -4.69 -1.51
N VAL A 82 -3.11 -4.17 -0.33
CA VAL A 82 -2.81 -2.81 0.11
C VAL A 82 -1.70 -2.88 1.15
N LYS A 83 -0.52 -2.36 0.82
CA LYS A 83 0.64 -2.37 1.72
C LYS A 83 0.46 -1.32 2.82
N LYS A 84 0.57 -1.75 4.08
CA LYS A 84 0.65 -0.86 5.25
C LYS A 84 2.10 -0.57 5.62
N SER A 85 2.98 -1.56 5.45
CA SER A 85 4.43 -1.48 5.67
C SER A 85 5.15 -2.38 4.66
N SER A 86 6.48 -2.53 4.78
CA SER A 86 7.24 -3.46 3.94
C SER A 86 6.87 -4.93 4.16
N THR A 87 6.39 -5.29 5.35
CA THR A 87 6.04 -6.66 5.74
C THR A 87 4.53 -6.90 5.80
N ASP A 88 3.74 -5.84 6.00
CA ASP A 88 2.32 -5.98 6.31
C ASP A 88 1.46 -5.57 5.13
N THR A 89 0.65 -6.53 4.67
CA THR A 89 -0.28 -6.36 3.55
C THR A 89 -1.70 -6.66 3.99
N SER A 90 -2.59 -5.68 3.81
CA SER A 90 -4.02 -5.86 4.00
C SER A 90 -4.65 -6.32 2.69
N TRP A 91 -5.47 -7.35 2.76
CA TRP A 91 -6.11 -7.94 1.59
C TRP A 91 -7.58 -7.56 1.54
N ILE A 92 -7.94 -6.68 0.60
CA ILE A 92 -9.26 -6.07 0.51
C ILE A 92 -10.05 -6.71 -0.63
N ASN A 93 -11.27 -7.19 -0.34
CA ASN A 93 -12.17 -7.69 -1.37
C ASN A 93 -12.78 -6.52 -2.14
N LEU A 94 -12.68 -6.58 -3.47
CA LEU A 94 -13.28 -5.60 -4.37
C LEU A 94 -14.45 -6.25 -5.12
N THR A 95 -15.52 -5.49 -5.30
CA THR A 95 -16.66 -5.89 -6.14
C THR A 95 -16.99 -4.76 -7.11
N PHE A 96 -17.08 -5.11 -8.39
CA PHE A 96 -17.46 -4.22 -9.49
C PHE A 96 -18.82 -4.66 -10.01
N TRP A 97 -19.65 -3.71 -10.40
CA TRP A 97 -20.99 -3.97 -10.96
C TRP A 97 -21.11 -3.43 -12.37
N ASP A 98 -21.91 -4.12 -13.16
CA ASP A 98 -22.37 -3.72 -14.48
C ASP A 98 -21.21 -3.32 -15.40
N GLU A 99 -21.16 -2.08 -15.89
CA GLU A 99 -20.11 -1.62 -16.80
C GLU A 99 -18.70 -1.77 -16.20
N LEU A 100 -18.52 -1.41 -14.93
CA LEU A 100 -17.22 -1.57 -14.24
C LEU A 100 -16.82 -3.04 -14.10
N ALA A 101 -17.78 -3.97 -14.02
CA ALA A 101 -17.48 -5.39 -13.98
C ALA A 101 -16.85 -5.87 -15.30
N ASN A 102 -17.42 -5.43 -16.43
CA ASN A 102 -16.89 -5.74 -17.75
C ASN A 102 -15.51 -5.11 -17.96
N ILE A 103 -15.34 -3.82 -17.62
CA ILE A 103 -14.07 -3.10 -17.72
C ILE A 103 -12.99 -3.81 -16.89
N ALA A 104 -13.29 -4.14 -15.62
CA ALA A 104 -12.34 -4.80 -14.75
C ALA A 104 -11.95 -6.18 -15.29
N SER A 105 -12.92 -6.99 -15.74
CA SER A 105 -12.64 -8.34 -16.26
C SER A 105 -11.84 -8.34 -17.57
N GLN A 106 -11.95 -7.29 -18.38
CA GLN A 106 -11.26 -7.20 -19.67
C GLN A 106 -9.85 -6.60 -19.55
N HIS A 107 -9.62 -5.70 -18.59
CA HIS A 107 -8.42 -4.88 -18.58
C HIS A 107 -7.58 -4.99 -17.30
N VAL A 108 -8.12 -5.52 -16.21
CA VAL A 108 -7.39 -5.62 -14.94
C VAL A 108 -6.81 -7.02 -14.79
N GLU A 109 -5.50 -7.09 -14.67
CA GLU A 109 -4.76 -8.35 -14.55
C GLU A 109 -4.16 -8.54 -13.15
N LYS A 110 -3.94 -9.80 -12.77
CA LYS A 110 -3.17 -10.12 -11.56
C LYS A 110 -1.77 -9.51 -11.65
N GLY A 111 -1.32 -8.90 -10.56
CA GLY A 111 -0.02 -8.23 -10.45
C GLY A 111 -0.05 -6.76 -10.89
N GLN A 112 -1.15 -6.28 -11.44
CA GLN A 112 -1.30 -4.88 -11.83
C GLN A 112 -1.56 -3.98 -10.61
N GLN A 113 -1.00 -2.77 -10.64
CA GLN A 113 -1.29 -1.75 -9.64
C GLN A 113 -2.48 -0.92 -10.10
N ILE A 114 -3.49 -0.81 -9.24
CA ILE A 114 -4.71 -0.06 -9.53
C ILE A 114 -5.05 0.87 -8.37
N TYR A 115 -5.67 1.99 -8.73
CA TYR A 115 -6.39 2.86 -7.81
C TYR A 115 -7.87 2.53 -7.89
N VAL A 116 -8.53 2.43 -6.73
CA VAL A 116 -9.97 2.27 -6.63
C VAL A 116 -10.57 3.24 -5.62
N SER A 117 -11.74 3.79 -5.96
CA SER A 117 -12.60 4.52 -5.03
C SER A 117 -13.97 3.87 -4.97
N GLY A 118 -14.57 3.81 -3.79
CA GLY A 118 -15.86 3.17 -3.61
C GLY A 118 -16.39 3.28 -2.19
N ARG A 119 -17.21 2.30 -1.81
CA ARG A 119 -17.89 2.27 -0.51
C ARG A 119 -17.66 0.94 0.19
N LEU A 120 -17.42 0.99 1.50
CA LEU A 120 -17.34 -0.21 2.33
C LEU A 120 -18.74 -0.77 2.55
N ILE A 121 -18.92 -2.06 2.31
CA ILE A 121 -20.16 -2.80 2.53
C ILE A 121 -19.83 -4.06 3.33
N SER A 122 -20.73 -4.42 4.25
CA SER A 122 -20.70 -5.69 4.97
C SER A 122 -21.82 -6.59 4.47
N ASP A 123 -21.49 -7.81 4.06
CA ASP A 123 -22.46 -8.86 3.80
C ASP A 123 -22.45 -9.88 4.95
N THR A 124 -23.61 -10.41 5.30
CA THR A 124 -23.73 -11.51 6.25
C THR A 124 -24.14 -12.77 5.50
N VAL A 125 -23.32 -13.81 5.62
CA VAL A 125 -23.55 -15.12 5.01
C VAL A 125 -23.77 -16.14 6.12
N GLU A 126 -24.83 -16.93 6.03
CA GLU A 126 -25.05 -18.05 6.92
C GLU A 126 -24.25 -19.25 6.43
N SER A 127 -23.45 -19.83 7.31
CA SER A 127 -22.68 -21.05 7.03
C SER A 127 -23.59 -22.27 7.14
N ASP A 128 -23.18 -23.39 6.54
CA ASP A 128 -23.91 -24.66 6.61
C ASP A 128 -24.16 -25.13 8.07
N ASP A 129 -23.30 -24.71 9.00
CA ASP A 129 -23.42 -24.95 10.45
C ASP A 129 -24.41 -24.01 11.18
N GLY A 130 -25.15 -23.16 10.44
CA GLY A 130 -26.06 -22.14 10.99
C GLY A 130 -25.37 -20.91 11.60
N LYS A 131 -24.04 -20.80 11.48
CA LYS A 131 -23.27 -19.64 11.98
C LYS A 131 -23.28 -18.51 10.95
N GLN A 132 -23.67 -17.32 11.39
CA GLN A 132 -23.58 -16.11 10.57
C GLN A 132 -22.14 -15.58 10.55
N GLN A 133 -21.59 -15.37 9.35
CA GLN A 133 -20.28 -14.79 9.13
C GLN A 133 -20.43 -13.45 8.39
N THR A 134 -19.76 -12.42 8.90
CA THR A 134 -19.78 -11.07 8.30
C THR A 134 -18.52 -10.83 7.50
N TYR A 135 -18.69 -10.40 6.25
CA TYR A 135 -17.62 -10.13 5.30
C TYR A 135 -17.64 -8.67 4.87
N TYR A 136 -16.50 -8.01 4.95
CA TYR A 136 -16.33 -6.65 4.47
C TYR A 136 -15.76 -6.64 3.05
N LYS A 137 -16.33 -5.81 2.18
CA LYS A 137 -15.89 -5.60 0.80
C LYS A 137 -16.03 -4.14 0.40
N VAL A 138 -15.26 -3.73 -0.61
CA VAL A 138 -15.42 -2.43 -1.24
C VAL A 138 -16.20 -2.61 -2.53
N VAL A 139 -17.37 -1.98 -2.61
CA VAL A 139 -18.10 -1.83 -3.87
C VAL A 139 -17.48 -0.65 -4.61
N VAL A 140 -16.80 -0.94 -5.71
CA VAL A 140 -15.99 0.03 -6.47
C VAL A 140 -16.90 0.90 -7.33
N GLN A 141 -16.66 2.20 -7.28
CA GLN A 141 -17.35 3.23 -8.07
C GLN A 141 -16.42 3.91 -9.08
N GLN A 142 -15.11 3.84 -8.86
CA GLN A 142 -14.09 4.34 -9.78
C GLN A 142 -12.88 3.41 -9.77
N LEU A 143 -12.36 3.12 -10.95
CA LEU A 143 -11.16 2.31 -11.18
C LEU A 143 -10.23 3.11 -12.09
N ASN A 144 -8.97 3.25 -11.71
CA ASN A 144 -7.92 3.81 -12.56
C ASN A 144 -6.68 2.91 -12.52
N PHE A 145 -5.99 2.78 -13.64
CA PHE A 145 -4.66 2.19 -13.66
C PHE A 145 -3.66 3.15 -13.05
N VAL A 146 -2.72 2.61 -12.28
CA VAL A 146 -1.59 3.39 -11.77
C VAL A 146 -0.45 3.18 -12.74
N GLU A 147 0.03 4.26 -13.34
CA GLU A 147 1.22 4.24 -14.16
C GLU A 147 2.36 3.70 -13.28
N LYS A 148 2.94 2.59 -13.73
CA LYS A 148 4.26 2.22 -13.25
C LYS A 148 5.17 3.30 -13.78
N ASN A 149 5.80 4.08 -12.90
CA ASN A 149 6.89 4.98 -13.30
C ASN A 149 8.05 4.14 -13.82
N PHE A 150 7.91 3.66 -15.05
CA PHE A 150 8.97 3.06 -15.83
C PHE A 150 9.66 4.23 -16.53
N SER A 151 10.91 4.47 -16.18
CA SER A 151 11.85 5.06 -17.13
C SER A 151 11.75 4.27 -18.44
N SER A 152 11.17 4.91 -19.44
CA SER A 152 10.81 4.40 -20.76
C SER A 152 11.86 3.45 -21.37
N GLY A 153 11.41 2.29 -21.85
CA GLY A 153 12.25 1.32 -22.56
C GLY A 153 11.47 0.16 -23.15
N SER A 154 10.74 0.45 -24.24
CA SER A 154 10.30 -0.41 -25.34
C SER A 154 9.89 -1.88 -25.10
N ASP A 155 8.62 -2.11 -25.43
CA ASP A 155 7.89 -3.36 -25.67
C ASP A 155 8.56 -4.30 -26.72
N SER A 156 8.58 -5.61 -26.46
CA SER A 156 8.42 -6.65 -27.49
C SER A 156 8.22 -8.07 -26.92
N THR A 157 7.01 -8.60 -27.07
CA THR A 157 6.63 -9.95 -27.50
C THR A 157 7.48 -11.16 -27.02
N THR A 158 6.95 -11.92 -26.06
CA THR A 158 7.45 -13.25 -25.68
C THR A 158 6.90 -14.38 -26.58
N ILE A 159 7.79 -15.10 -27.28
CA ILE A 159 7.66 -16.54 -27.61
C ILE A 159 8.67 -17.31 -26.75
N PRO A 160 8.34 -18.49 -26.20
CA PRO A 160 9.14 -19.14 -25.17
C PRO A 160 10.28 -20.00 -25.72
N GLY A 161 11.42 -19.94 -25.03
CA GLY A 161 12.45 -20.98 -25.02
C GLY A 161 13.58 -20.82 -26.03
N ARG A 162 14.76 -20.37 -25.56
CA ARG A 162 16.07 -20.78 -26.09
C ARG A 162 17.17 -20.46 -25.07
N LYS A 163 17.94 -21.50 -24.72
CA LYS A 163 19.16 -21.45 -23.92
C LYS A 163 20.37 -21.12 -24.81
N PHE A 164 21.15 -20.13 -24.36
CA PHE A 164 22.59 -19.85 -24.53
C PHE A 164 23.25 -19.82 -25.93
N GLY A 165 23.88 -18.68 -26.24
CA GLY A 165 24.90 -18.57 -27.28
C GLY A 165 25.26 -17.12 -27.65
N ASN A 166 26.39 -16.64 -27.13
CA ASN A 166 27.00 -15.31 -27.21
C ASN A 166 27.15 -14.69 -28.63
N ALA A 167 26.65 -13.46 -28.87
CA ALA A 167 27.30 -12.39 -29.67
C ALA A 167 26.43 -11.11 -29.82
N ASN A 168 26.92 -10.00 -29.25
CA ASN A 168 26.72 -8.57 -29.58
C ASN A 168 25.50 -8.13 -30.42
N ALA A 169 24.40 -7.82 -29.72
CA ALA A 169 23.58 -6.62 -29.89
C ALA A 169 22.86 -6.36 -28.54
N ASN A 170 22.91 -5.11 -28.03
CA ASN A 170 22.28 -4.62 -26.78
C ASN A 170 22.81 -5.20 -25.43
N SER A 171 24.12 -5.15 -25.19
CA SER A 171 24.72 -5.50 -23.88
C SER A 171 24.34 -4.54 -22.75
N ASP A 172 24.11 -3.26 -23.06
CA ASP A 172 23.90 -2.24 -22.02
C ASP A 172 22.47 -2.31 -21.47
N GLU A 173 21.49 -2.58 -22.33
CA GLU A 173 20.10 -2.79 -21.94
C GLU A 173 19.92 -4.09 -21.14
N THR A 174 20.69 -5.14 -21.46
CA THR A 174 20.66 -6.39 -20.70
C THR A 174 21.32 -6.26 -19.33
N VAL A 175 22.42 -5.52 -19.19
CA VAL A 175 23.04 -5.25 -17.87
C VAL A 175 22.14 -4.38 -17.00
N GLU A 176 21.50 -3.37 -17.58
CA GLU A 176 20.53 -2.52 -16.87
C GLU A 176 19.31 -3.32 -16.40
N GLN A 177 18.76 -4.20 -17.24
CA GLN A 177 17.66 -5.10 -16.86
C GLN A 177 18.03 -6.02 -15.69
N LEU A 178 19.27 -6.55 -15.67
CA LEU A 178 19.74 -7.37 -14.55
C LEU A 178 19.85 -6.55 -13.25
N TRP A 179 20.34 -5.31 -13.32
CA TRP A 179 20.36 -4.42 -12.16
C TRP A 179 18.96 -4.06 -11.69
N GLN A 180 18.03 -3.77 -12.60
CA GLN A 180 16.63 -3.52 -12.26
C GLN A 180 15.97 -4.74 -11.59
N ALA A 181 16.23 -5.95 -12.09
CA ALA A 181 15.76 -7.20 -11.48
C ALA A 181 16.32 -7.38 -10.06
N TYR A 182 17.61 -7.08 -9.85
CA TYR A 182 18.23 -7.10 -8.52
C TYR A 182 17.53 -6.14 -7.55
N PHE A 183 17.30 -4.88 -7.94
CA PHE A 183 16.65 -3.90 -7.06
C PHE A 183 15.15 -4.14 -6.86
N ALA A 184 14.48 -4.78 -7.82
CA ALA A 184 13.09 -5.18 -7.68
C ALA A 184 12.91 -6.28 -6.61
N ASN A 185 13.85 -7.23 -6.52
CA ASN A 185 13.80 -8.30 -5.53
C ASN A 185 15.22 -8.79 -5.08
N PRO A 186 15.89 -8.07 -4.18
CA PRO A 186 17.29 -8.36 -3.81
C PRO A 186 17.49 -9.71 -3.13
N VAL A 187 16.46 -10.27 -2.50
CA VAL A 187 16.55 -11.55 -1.76
C VAL A 187 16.65 -12.78 -2.68
N GLU A 188 16.34 -12.64 -3.98
CA GLU A 188 16.53 -13.73 -4.96
C GLU A 188 17.97 -13.81 -5.50
N TRP A 189 18.82 -12.91 -5.03
CA TRP A 189 20.21 -12.84 -5.42
C TRP A 189 21.13 -13.20 -4.26
N TRP A 190 22.13 -14.03 -4.54
CA TRP A 190 23.26 -14.22 -3.65
C TRP A 190 24.14 -12.97 -3.69
N ASP A 191 24.33 -12.34 -2.53
CA ASP A 191 25.33 -11.26 -2.36
C ASP A 191 26.68 -11.87 -1.99
N ASN A 192 27.62 -11.82 -2.93
CA ASN A 192 28.94 -12.40 -2.79
C ASN A 192 30.02 -11.38 -2.45
N ARG A 193 29.67 -10.10 -2.28
CA ARG A 193 30.64 -8.99 -2.14
C ARG A 193 31.60 -9.17 -0.98
N ARG A 194 31.13 -9.77 0.12
CA ARG A 194 31.93 -10.01 1.34
C ARG A 194 32.90 -11.19 1.24
N ASN A 195 32.61 -12.18 0.39
CA ASN A 195 33.33 -13.45 0.34
C ASN A 195 34.14 -13.65 -0.97
N LYS A 196 34.10 -12.68 -1.87
CA LYS A 196 34.72 -12.75 -3.19
C LYS A 196 36.26 -12.69 -3.11
N ARG A 197 36.92 -13.82 -3.38
CA ARG A 197 38.39 -13.95 -3.41
C ARG A 197 39.04 -13.56 -4.74
N ASN A 198 38.26 -13.50 -5.83
CA ASN A 198 38.77 -13.18 -7.16
C ASN A 198 37.84 -12.18 -7.87
N PRO A 199 38.37 -11.08 -8.43
CA PRO A 199 37.59 -10.01 -9.06
C PRO A 199 36.74 -10.48 -10.26
N LYS A 200 37.11 -11.61 -10.90
CA LYS A 200 36.35 -12.21 -12.00
C LYS A 200 35.05 -12.88 -11.56
N TYR A 201 34.88 -13.24 -10.28
CA TYR A 201 33.61 -13.77 -9.78
C TYR A 201 32.56 -12.66 -9.67
N PRO A 202 31.27 -12.96 -9.87
CA PRO A 202 30.23 -11.95 -9.78
C PRO A 202 30.00 -11.48 -8.35
N ASP A 203 29.65 -10.20 -8.20
CA ASP A 203 29.29 -9.59 -6.92
C ASP A 203 27.88 -10.00 -6.49
N PHE A 204 26.97 -10.15 -7.45
CA PHE A 204 25.65 -10.73 -7.22
C PHE A 204 25.35 -11.84 -8.22
N LYS A 205 24.67 -12.89 -7.77
CA LYS A 205 24.23 -13.98 -8.64
C LYS A 205 22.80 -14.40 -8.33
N HIS A 206 21.93 -14.42 -9.35
CA HIS A 206 20.56 -14.87 -9.18
C HIS A 206 20.52 -16.36 -8.79
N LYS A 207 19.67 -16.72 -7.83
CA LYS A 207 19.57 -18.08 -7.26
C LYS A 207 19.17 -19.12 -8.31
N ASP A 208 18.12 -18.86 -9.07
CA ASP A 208 17.56 -19.84 -10.02
C ASP A 208 18.07 -19.70 -11.45
N THR A 209 18.14 -18.46 -11.99
CA THR A 209 18.55 -18.23 -13.39
C THR A 209 20.06 -18.31 -13.59
N GLY A 210 20.84 -18.09 -12.52
CA GLY A 210 22.30 -18.06 -12.55
C GLY A 210 22.91 -16.79 -13.17
N GLU A 211 22.08 -15.79 -13.46
CA GLU A 211 22.50 -14.47 -13.97
C GLU A 211 23.42 -13.76 -12.98
N ALA A 212 24.30 -12.90 -13.48
CA ALA A 212 25.47 -12.44 -12.74
C ALA A 212 25.68 -10.93 -12.94
N LEU A 213 25.97 -10.22 -11.85
CA LEU A 213 26.24 -8.79 -11.81
C LEU A 213 27.59 -8.49 -11.18
N TRP A 214 28.26 -7.46 -11.70
CA TRP A 214 29.54 -6.94 -11.19
C TRP A 214 29.39 -5.45 -10.92
N ILE A 215 29.73 -4.97 -9.72
CA ILE A 215 29.59 -3.54 -9.33
C ILE A 215 30.51 -2.63 -10.15
N GLU A 216 31.68 -3.16 -10.53
CA GLU A 216 32.67 -2.46 -11.37
C GLU A 216 32.52 -2.80 -12.86
N GLY A 217 31.32 -3.21 -13.28
CA GLY A 217 31.00 -3.45 -14.69
C GLY A 217 31.05 -2.15 -15.51
N ARG A 218 31.69 -2.20 -16.69
CA ARG A 218 31.85 -1.03 -17.58
C ARG A 218 30.51 -0.48 -18.09
N SER A 219 29.51 -1.34 -18.25
CA SER A 219 28.16 -0.99 -18.73
C SER A 219 27.16 -0.74 -17.59
N ASN A 220 27.62 -0.53 -16.36
CA ASN A 220 26.71 -0.28 -15.24
C ASN A 220 26.09 1.12 -15.34
N PRO A 221 24.76 1.23 -15.20
CA PRO A 221 24.12 2.54 -15.15
C PRO A 221 24.68 3.42 -14.01
N PRO A 222 24.81 4.75 -14.20
CA PRO A 222 25.39 5.66 -13.21
C PRO A 222 24.69 5.63 -11.84
N TRP A 223 23.41 5.26 -11.83
CA TRP A 223 22.59 5.21 -10.61
C TRP A 223 22.86 3.99 -9.72
N VAL A 224 23.48 2.93 -10.24
CA VAL A 224 23.63 1.64 -9.53
C VAL A 224 24.37 1.79 -8.21
N LYS A 225 25.52 2.47 -8.18
CA LYS A 225 26.33 2.60 -6.96
C LYS A 225 25.60 3.40 -5.87
N SER A 226 24.87 4.45 -6.24
CA SER A 226 24.05 5.24 -5.31
C SER A 226 22.87 4.44 -4.76
N GLN A 227 22.16 3.70 -5.62
CA GLN A 227 21.06 2.84 -5.19
C GLN A 227 21.54 1.69 -4.31
N LEU A 228 22.70 1.08 -4.61
CA LEU A 228 23.34 0.09 -3.75
C LEU A 228 23.67 0.68 -2.37
N ALA A 229 24.22 1.89 -2.30
CA ALA A 229 24.54 2.54 -1.03
C ALA A 229 23.29 2.79 -0.16
N ILE A 230 22.18 3.21 -0.78
CA ILE A 230 20.89 3.40 -0.09
C ILE A 230 20.36 2.06 0.41
N LEU A 231 20.41 1.02 -0.43
CA LEU A 231 19.94 -0.32 -0.08
C LEU A 231 20.80 -0.95 1.03
N ASP A 232 22.13 -0.81 0.96
CA ASP A 232 23.07 -1.29 1.96
C ASP A 232 22.87 -0.58 3.31
N SER A 233 22.58 0.72 3.30
CA SER A 233 22.25 1.47 4.52
C SER A 233 20.93 0.98 5.14
N ARG A 234 19.94 0.67 4.30
CA ARG A 234 18.63 0.16 4.72
C ARG A 234 18.72 -1.28 5.26
N MET A 235 19.55 -2.12 4.65
CA MET A 235 19.73 -3.52 5.01
C MET A 235 20.76 -3.72 6.14
N GLY A 236 21.75 -2.82 6.25
CA GLY A 236 22.74 -2.83 7.33
C GLY A 236 22.14 -2.57 8.70
N SER A 237 21.08 -1.74 8.78
CA SER A 237 20.32 -1.51 10.02
C SER A 237 19.62 -2.75 10.57
N PHE A 238 19.50 -3.84 9.79
CA PHE A 238 18.97 -5.12 10.25
C PHE A 238 20.05 -6.07 10.79
N ASN A 239 21.30 -5.95 10.35
CA ASN A 239 22.39 -6.82 10.83
C ASN A 239 23.04 -6.31 12.12
N ASP A 240 22.96 -5.01 12.43
CA ASP A 240 23.48 -4.46 13.70
C ASP A 240 22.55 -4.72 14.91
N GLN A 241 21.28 -5.06 14.68
CA GLN A 241 20.39 -5.52 15.75
C GLN A 241 20.56 -7.02 16.08
N ASP A 242 21.21 -7.79 15.22
CA ASP A 242 21.45 -9.22 15.44
C ASP A 242 22.87 -9.49 16.01
N SER A 243 23.85 -8.63 15.70
CA SER A 243 25.19 -8.69 16.31
C SER A 243 25.22 -8.24 17.79
N SER A 244 24.30 -7.36 18.21
CA SER A 244 24.15 -6.99 19.63
C SER A 244 23.51 -8.07 20.50
N ARG A 245 22.97 -9.15 19.90
CA ARG A 245 22.35 -10.28 20.61
C ARG A 245 23.29 -11.47 20.84
N MET A 246 24.52 -11.44 20.35
CA MET A 246 25.47 -12.55 20.49
C MET A 246 26.69 -12.25 21.37
N ASP A 247 26.68 -11.17 22.14
CA ASP A 247 27.76 -10.84 23.10
C ASP A 247 27.21 -10.68 24.52
N SER A 248 26.58 -11.74 25.03
CA SER A 248 26.24 -11.88 26.45
C SER A 248 26.12 -13.34 26.86
N ASN A 249 27.21 -14.11 26.73
CA ASN A 249 27.40 -15.37 27.46
C ASN A 249 28.88 -15.78 27.42
N LEU A 250 29.72 -15.01 28.11
CA LEU A 250 31.06 -15.42 28.51
C LEU A 250 31.28 -14.93 29.94
N VAL A 251 31.76 -15.86 30.80
CA VAL A 251 32.15 -15.73 32.23
C VAL A 251 30.99 -16.04 33.22
N VAL A 252 31.04 -16.95 34.20
CA VAL A 252 32.04 -17.88 34.78
C VAL A 252 31.33 -18.84 35.77
N GLY A 253 31.90 -20.05 36.00
CA GLY A 253 31.76 -20.87 37.23
C GLY A 253 30.47 -21.71 37.35
N GLU A 254 30.47 -22.98 37.72
CA GLU A 254 31.25 -23.61 38.79
C GLU A 254 31.49 -25.12 38.57
N ASN A 255 32.56 -25.58 39.24
CA ASN A 255 33.00 -26.96 39.44
C ASN A 255 31.89 -27.93 39.87
N PHE A 256 31.91 -29.15 39.33
CA PHE A 256 31.76 -30.35 40.15
C PHE A 256 32.62 -31.49 39.59
N SER A 257 33.59 -31.94 40.39
CA SER A 257 34.31 -33.21 40.21
C SER A 257 34.05 -34.07 41.44
N LEU A 258 33.73 -35.34 41.19
CA LEU A 258 33.99 -36.54 42.00
C LEU A 258 33.91 -36.40 43.54
N PHE A 259 32.84 -36.88 44.16
CA PHE A 259 32.71 -38.20 44.81
C PHE A 259 31.25 -38.37 45.29
#